data_AF-A0A1M3R0R6-F1
#
_entry.id   AF-A0A1M3R0R6-F1
#
_cell.length_a   1.000
_cell.length_b   1.000
_cell.length_c   1.000
_cell.angle_alpha   90.00
_cell.angle_beta   90.00
_cell.angle_gamma   90.00
#
_symmetry.space_group_name_H-M   'P 1'
#
loop_
_entity.id
_entity.type
_entity.pdbx_description
1 polymer ?
#
loop_
_entity_poly.entity_id
_entity_poly.type
_entity_poly.pdbx_seq_one_letter_code
_entity_poly.pdbx_strand_id
1 'polypeptide(L)'
;MEATDPPPASVFKQVDVLQQPLQVPNTNVVLPKGTKVFIDQAESEIRVELPAGYAFFTGSKPSPGNASLKTLPVIVIGSYTCKCGGQDGRCNVFYLSVGGFGCLHNSCTATCSGYFVTIDDKEIEGVLNLENSKISAALRTTTQSASLSPSGKQAFFDNPLVQQEILAKHQALFNGFPVPDLSKQSSRSSLQKDYVYIKTYLYGVRFYMLAPRVALVNHPEIEQISIEANTCTCSNKGECRIEKKSLLGIITVHWCEGDCDACVMAV
;
A
#
# COMPACT_ATOMS: atom_id res chain seq x y z
N MET A 1 -37.51 -29.16 18.35
CA MET A 1 -36.14 -28.87 17.85
C MET A 1 -36.29 -28.64 16.36
N GLU A 2 -36.49 -27.40 15.95
CA GLU A 2 -36.44 -27.03 14.53
C GLU A 2 -34.99 -27.18 14.08
N ALA A 3 -34.77 -28.06 13.10
CA ALA A 3 -33.52 -28.09 12.37
C ALA A 3 -33.45 -26.80 11.56
N THR A 4 -32.68 -25.83 12.01
CA THR A 4 -32.28 -24.71 11.17
C THR A 4 -31.40 -25.27 10.07
N ASP A 5 -31.94 -25.31 8.86
CA ASP A 5 -31.16 -25.57 7.65
C ASP A 5 -29.90 -24.71 7.66
N PRO A 6 -28.73 -25.26 7.27
CA PRO A 6 -27.53 -24.45 7.11
C PRO A 6 -27.85 -23.33 6.10
N PRO A 7 -27.42 -22.08 6.37
CA PRO A 7 -27.67 -20.99 5.43
C PRO A 7 -27.14 -21.38 4.05
N PRO A 8 -27.88 -21.10 2.97
CA PRO A 8 -27.46 -21.44 1.62
C PRO A 8 -26.08 -20.83 1.36
N ALA A 9 -25.17 -21.62 0.76
CA ALA A 9 -23.88 -21.11 0.35
C ALA A 9 -24.08 -19.85 -0.50
N SER A 10 -23.45 -18.74 -0.13
CA SER A 10 -23.60 -17.47 -0.83
C SER A 10 -23.15 -17.61 -2.28
N VAL A 11 -24.10 -17.51 -3.21
CA VAL A 11 -23.83 -17.59 -4.65
C VAL A 11 -23.40 -16.20 -5.12
N PHE A 12 -22.12 -16.08 -5.50
CA PHE A 12 -21.56 -14.85 -6.06
C PHE A 12 -21.73 -14.81 -7.57
N LYS A 13 -22.19 -13.68 -8.10
CA LYS A 13 -22.27 -13.40 -9.53
C LYS A 13 -21.19 -12.39 -9.92
N GLN A 14 -20.39 -12.70 -10.94
CA GLN A 14 -19.46 -11.71 -11.50
C GLN A 14 -20.24 -10.59 -12.17
N VAL A 15 -19.96 -9.35 -11.78
CA VAL A 15 -20.64 -8.15 -12.29
C VAL A 15 -19.72 -7.26 -13.10
N ASP A 16 -18.39 -7.36 -12.92
CA ASP A 16 -17.45 -6.52 -13.65
C ASP A 16 -16.03 -7.12 -13.73
N VAL A 17 -15.25 -6.59 -14.68
CA VAL A 17 -13.78 -6.67 -14.73
C VAL A 17 -13.27 -5.26 -14.98
N LEU A 18 -12.55 -4.70 -14.01
CA LEU A 18 -12.11 -3.30 -14.06
C LEU A 18 -11.23 -3.04 -15.29
N GLN A 19 -11.63 -2.07 -16.12
CA GLN A 19 -10.86 -1.68 -17.31
C GLN A 19 -9.76 -0.65 -17.01
N GLN A 20 -9.84 -0.01 -15.85
CA GLN A 20 -8.90 0.98 -15.33
C GLN A 20 -8.79 0.84 -13.81
N PRO A 21 -7.74 1.38 -13.17
CA PRO A 21 -7.66 1.43 -11.72
C PRO A 21 -8.87 2.13 -11.09
N LEU A 22 -9.31 1.64 -9.95
CA LEU A 22 -10.47 2.17 -9.22
C LEU A 22 -10.11 2.45 -7.76
N GLN A 23 -10.11 3.73 -7.38
CA GLN A 23 -10.08 4.14 -5.98
C GLN A 23 -11.42 3.74 -5.34
N VAL A 24 -11.36 2.91 -4.30
CA VAL A 24 -12.56 2.50 -3.58
C VAL A 24 -12.93 3.64 -2.62
N PRO A 25 -14.17 4.17 -2.69
CA PRO A 25 -14.60 5.27 -1.83
C PRO A 25 -14.43 4.97 -0.34
N ASN A 26 -14.02 5.98 0.43
CA ASN A 26 -13.83 5.92 1.89
C ASN A 26 -12.82 4.87 2.38
N THR A 27 -11.94 4.40 1.50
CA THR A 27 -10.84 3.51 1.86
C THR A 27 -9.53 4.01 1.24
N ASN A 28 -8.40 3.50 1.70
CA ASN A 28 -7.10 3.77 1.08
C ASN A 28 -6.74 2.79 -0.04
N VAL A 29 -7.73 2.02 -0.53
CA VAL A 29 -7.53 0.90 -1.48
C VAL A 29 -7.81 1.37 -2.90
N VAL A 30 -6.80 1.27 -3.76
CA VAL A 30 -6.93 1.37 -5.21
C VAL A 30 -6.83 -0.02 -5.81
N LEU A 31 -7.92 -0.46 -6.43
CA LEU A 31 -7.96 -1.73 -7.14
C LEU A 31 -7.33 -1.58 -8.54
N PRO A 32 -6.44 -2.49 -8.95
CA PRO A 32 -5.80 -2.43 -10.25
C PRO A 32 -6.72 -2.83 -11.39
N LYS A 33 -6.37 -2.40 -12.61
CA LYS A 33 -6.99 -2.87 -13.85
C LYS A 33 -6.94 -4.41 -13.91
N GLY A 34 -8.03 -5.03 -14.35
CA GLY A 34 -8.17 -6.49 -14.46
C GLY A 34 -8.73 -7.17 -13.20
N THR A 35 -8.97 -6.40 -12.14
CA THR A 35 -9.67 -6.87 -10.95
C THR A 35 -11.08 -7.32 -11.31
N LYS A 36 -11.47 -8.53 -10.86
CA LYS A 36 -12.81 -9.06 -11.05
C LYS A 36 -13.67 -8.72 -9.84
N VAL A 37 -14.92 -8.33 -10.08
CA VAL A 37 -15.86 -7.94 -9.05
C VAL A 37 -17.07 -8.86 -9.07
N PHE A 38 -17.45 -9.37 -7.91
CA PHE A 38 -18.58 -10.26 -7.72
C PHE A 38 -19.47 -9.74 -6.60
N ILE A 39 -20.78 -9.83 -6.75
CA ILE A 39 -21.73 -9.50 -5.69
C ILE A 39 -22.53 -10.75 -5.31
N ASP A 40 -22.80 -10.93 -4.03
CA ASP A 40 -23.69 -11.98 -3.56
C ASP A 40 -25.17 -11.62 -3.83
N GLN A 41 -26.04 -12.63 -3.89
CA GLN A 41 -27.47 -12.41 -4.14
C GLN A 41 -28.18 -11.60 -3.04
N ALA A 42 -27.66 -11.65 -1.81
CA ALA A 42 -28.23 -10.91 -0.69
C ALA A 42 -27.76 -9.44 -0.64
N GLU A 43 -26.86 -9.03 -1.55
CA GLU A 43 -26.25 -7.70 -1.57
C GLU A 43 -25.66 -7.33 -0.21
N SER A 44 -25.04 -8.32 0.44
CA SER A 44 -24.38 -8.19 1.73
C SER A 44 -22.85 -8.08 1.61
N GLU A 45 -22.30 -8.58 0.50
CA GLU A 45 -20.86 -8.64 0.27
C GLU A 45 -20.52 -8.45 -1.22
N ILE A 46 -19.55 -7.57 -1.51
CA ILE A 46 -18.87 -7.57 -2.80
C ILE A 46 -17.53 -8.26 -2.65
N ARG A 47 -17.34 -9.38 -3.34
CA ARG A 47 -16.06 -10.06 -3.43
C ARG A 47 -15.23 -9.52 -4.59
N VAL A 48 -13.94 -9.38 -4.34
CA VAL A 48 -12.98 -8.84 -5.29
C VAL A 48 -11.82 -9.80 -5.43
N GLU A 49 -11.48 -10.16 -6.66
CA GLU A 49 -10.32 -10.99 -7.01
C GLU A 49 -9.32 -10.14 -7.79
N LEU A 50 -8.12 -9.97 -7.24
CA LEU A 50 -7.07 -9.20 -7.87
C LEU A 50 -6.46 -9.96 -9.07
N PRO A 51 -6.00 -9.23 -10.11
CA PRO A 51 -5.30 -9.84 -11.23
C PRO A 51 -3.94 -10.40 -10.79
N ALA A 52 -3.37 -11.28 -11.64
CA ALA A 52 -2.04 -11.83 -11.43
C ALA A 52 -1.01 -10.71 -11.20
N GLY A 53 -0.08 -10.95 -10.28
CA GLY A 53 0.94 -9.97 -9.90
C GLY A 53 0.50 -8.98 -8.80
N TYR A 54 -0.76 -9.00 -8.36
CA TYR A 54 -1.25 -8.15 -7.26
C TYR A 54 -1.80 -8.97 -6.12
N ALA A 55 -1.72 -8.42 -4.90
CA ALA A 55 -2.33 -9.01 -3.73
C ALA A 55 -2.72 -7.95 -2.70
N PHE A 56 -3.80 -8.19 -1.97
CA PHE A 56 -4.17 -7.42 -0.80
C PHE A 56 -3.17 -7.67 0.31
N PHE A 57 -2.78 -6.61 1.00
CA PHE A 57 -1.91 -6.64 2.16
C PHE A 57 -2.73 -6.42 3.42
N THR A 58 -2.58 -7.28 4.42
CA THR A 58 -3.39 -7.21 5.66
C THR A 58 -2.69 -6.50 6.81
N GLY A 59 -1.41 -6.10 6.63
CA GLY A 59 -0.59 -5.46 7.67
C GLY A 59 -0.40 -6.27 8.95
N SER A 60 -0.90 -7.51 9.02
CA SER A 60 -0.93 -8.29 10.24
C SER A 60 0.50 -8.51 10.74
N LYS A 61 0.77 -8.03 11.96
CA LYS A 61 2.05 -8.29 12.63
C LYS A 61 2.21 -9.80 12.79
N PRO A 62 3.43 -10.33 12.59
CA PRO A 62 3.70 -11.74 12.86
C PRO A 62 3.28 -12.07 14.29
N SER A 63 2.50 -13.13 14.49
CA SER A 63 2.29 -13.67 15.82
C SER A 63 3.63 -14.18 16.37
N PRO A 64 3.97 -13.89 17.64
CA PRO A 64 5.17 -14.40 18.29
C PRO A 64 5.03 -15.93 18.43
N GLY A 65 5.56 -16.66 17.46
CA GLY A 65 5.39 -18.12 17.32
C GLY A 65 5.65 -18.60 15.91
N ASN A 66 5.35 -17.77 14.90
CA ASN A 66 5.78 -18.00 13.51
C ASN A 66 7.12 -17.30 13.25
N ALA A 67 8.18 -17.82 13.86
CA ALA A 67 9.58 -17.37 13.71
C ALA A 67 10.18 -17.69 12.32
N SER A 68 9.35 -17.78 11.28
CA SER A 68 9.78 -18.10 9.91
C SER A 68 8.84 -17.45 8.90
N LEU A 69 8.82 -16.12 8.82
CA LEU A 69 8.17 -15.46 7.71
C LEU A 69 9.06 -15.53 6.47
N LYS A 70 8.79 -16.51 5.61
CA LYS A 70 9.31 -16.57 4.24
C LYS A 70 8.50 -15.72 3.26
N THR A 71 7.32 -15.23 3.66
CA THR A 71 6.39 -14.52 2.77
C THR A 71 5.72 -13.31 3.44
N LEU A 72 5.28 -12.34 2.63
CA LEU A 72 4.44 -11.23 3.09
C LEU A 72 3.03 -11.72 3.47
N PRO A 73 2.34 -11.09 4.44
CA PRO A 73 0.95 -11.39 4.78
C PRO A 73 0.01 -10.80 3.71
N VAL A 74 -0.15 -11.55 2.62
CA VAL A 74 -0.95 -11.13 1.46
C VAL A 74 -1.97 -12.18 1.06
N ILE A 75 -3.08 -11.73 0.46
CA ILE A 75 -4.13 -12.58 -0.11
C ILE A 75 -4.62 -12.02 -1.45
N VAL A 76 -5.19 -12.85 -2.31
CA VAL A 76 -5.64 -12.42 -3.65
C VAL A 76 -7.13 -12.09 -3.74
N ILE A 77 -7.92 -12.53 -2.75
CA ILE A 77 -9.36 -12.28 -2.66
C ILE A 77 -9.63 -11.42 -1.43
N GLY A 78 -10.40 -10.36 -1.61
CA GLY A 78 -10.89 -9.49 -0.55
C GLY A 78 -12.39 -9.29 -0.68
N SER A 79 -13.01 -8.81 0.39
CA SER A 79 -14.44 -8.60 0.50
C SER A 79 -14.71 -7.17 0.95
N TYR A 80 -15.53 -6.46 0.19
CA TYR A 80 -16.06 -5.16 0.59
C TYR A 80 -17.42 -5.38 1.25
N THR A 81 -17.57 -4.84 2.45
CA THR A 81 -18.79 -4.94 3.24
C THR A 81 -19.18 -3.57 3.79
N CYS A 82 -20.45 -3.42 4.17
CA CYS A 82 -21.00 -2.18 4.69
C CYS A 82 -21.48 -2.38 6.13
N LYS A 83 -21.06 -1.47 7.03
CA LYS A 83 -21.44 -1.49 8.44
C LYS A 83 -22.29 -0.29 8.78
N CYS A 84 -23.36 -0.55 9.53
CA CYS A 84 -24.19 0.48 10.14
C CYS A 84 -23.44 1.06 11.35
N GLY A 85 -23.36 2.38 11.45
CA GLY A 85 -22.77 3.06 12.61
C GLY A 85 -23.59 2.96 13.91
N GLY A 86 -24.86 2.52 13.82
CA GLY A 86 -25.74 2.26 14.97
C GLY A 86 -25.63 0.82 15.48
N GLN A 87 -26.17 0.55 16.68
CA GLN A 87 -26.21 -0.81 17.25
C GLN A 87 -27.16 -1.75 16.50
N ASP A 88 -28.21 -1.19 15.88
CA ASP A 88 -29.23 -1.92 15.16
C ASP A 88 -29.31 -1.46 13.69
N GLY A 89 -29.47 -2.42 12.78
CA GLY A 89 -29.70 -2.17 11.36
C GLY A 89 -28.74 -2.88 10.43
N ARG A 90 -29.07 -2.87 9.14
CA ARG A 90 -28.27 -3.46 8.07
C ARG A 90 -28.02 -2.43 6.97
N CYS A 91 -26.87 -2.57 6.33
CA CYS A 91 -26.51 -1.83 5.12
C CYS A 91 -26.29 -2.85 4.02
N ASN A 92 -26.81 -2.58 2.84
CA ASN A 92 -26.50 -3.38 1.66
C ASN A 92 -25.30 -2.78 0.95
N VAL A 93 -24.53 -3.63 0.30
CA VAL A 93 -23.50 -3.20 -0.66
C VAL A 93 -24.15 -2.97 -2.02
N PHE A 94 -23.55 -2.12 -2.83
CA PHE A 94 -23.86 -2.04 -4.26
C PHE A 94 -22.62 -1.70 -5.05
N TYR A 95 -22.65 -2.04 -6.34
CA TYR A 95 -21.58 -1.78 -7.29
C TYR A 95 -22.14 -1.16 -8.57
N LEU A 96 -21.51 -0.09 -9.05
CA LEU A 96 -21.78 0.52 -10.35
C LEU A 96 -20.48 0.60 -11.15
N SER A 97 -20.44 0.11 -12.39
CA SER A 97 -19.23 0.16 -13.22
C SER A 97 -18.67 1.58 -13.45
N VAL A 98 -19.49 2.63 -13.33
CA VAL A 98 -19.10 4.04 -13.52
C VAL A 98 -19.00 4.82 -12.18
N GLY A 99 -19.30 4.18 -11.05
CA GLY A 99 -19.34 4.83 -9.73
C GLY A 99 -18.60 4.08 -8.62
N GLY A 100 -18.16 2.84 -8.90
CA GLY A 100 -17.44 1.99 -7.97
C GLY A 100 -18.33 1.36 -6.90
N PHE A 101 -17.74 1.21 -5.71
CA PHE A 101 -18.32 0.53 -4.55
C PHE A 101 -19.12 1.52 -3.71
N GLY A 102 -20.21 1.07 -3.10
CA GLY A 102 -20.93 1.89 -2.14
C GLY A 102 -21.80 1.10 -1.17
N CYS A 103 -22.35 1.85 -0.21
CA CYS A 103 -23.27 1.34 0.81
C CYS A 103 -24.64 2.00 0.70
N LEU A 104 -25.70 1.20 0.75
CA LEU A 104 -27.08 1.65 0.83
C LEU A 104 -27.64 1.43 2.22
N HIS A 105 -28.36 2.42 2.72
CA HIS A 105 -29.18 2.27 3.92
C HIS A 105 -30.30 1.29 3.62
N ASN A 106 -30.35 0.20 4.38
CA ASN A 106 -31.49 -0.71 4.37
C ASN A 106 -32.34 -0.41 5.61
N SER A 107 -32.14 -1.14 6.71
CA SER A 107 -32.78 -0.85 8.00
C SER A 107 -31.92 0.02 8.92
N CYS A 108 -30.69 0.36 8.50
CA CYS A 108 -29.80 1.24 9.27
C CYS A 108 -30.34 2.67 9.31
N THR A 109 -30.54 3.20 10.51
CA THR A 109 -30.97 4.58 10.76
C THR A 109 -29.80 5.56 10.96
N ALA A 110 -28.58 5.02 11.03
CA ALA A 110 -27.32 5.77 11.12
C ALA A 110 -26.55 5.69 9.79
N THR A 111 -25.33 6.24 9.74
CA THR A 111 -24.48 6.18 8.54
C THR A 111 -24.04 4.76 8.21
N CYS A 112 -24.16 4.36 6.95
CA CYS A 112 -23.52 3.18 6.39
C CYS A 112 -22.12 3.48 5.86
N SER A 113 -21.11 2.81 6.39
CA SER A 113 -19.71 2.96 5.96
C SER A 113 -19.14 1.66 5.40
N GLY A 114 -18.44 1.77 4.28
CA GLY A 114 -17.83 0.63 3.60
C GLY A 114 -16.37 0.41 3.98
N TYR A 115 -15.92 -0.83 3.97
CA TYR A 115 -14.55 -1.22 4.31
C TYR A 115 -14.18 -2.54 3.62
N PHE A 116 -12.89 -2.76 3.44
CA PHE A 116 -12.35 -4.00 2.88
C PHE A 116 -11.85 -4.92 3.98
N VAL A 117 -12.26 -6.18 3.90
CA VAL A 117 -11.82 -7.25 4.78
C VAL A 117 -11.39 -8.47 4.00
N THR A 118 -10.62 -9.33 4.64
CA THR A 118 -10.36 -10.69 4.18
C THR A 118 -11.59 -11.58 4.39
N ILE A 119 -11.57 -12.80 3.85
CA ILE A 119 -12.58 -13.83 4.14
C ILE A 119 -12.69 -14.13 5.66
N ASP A 120 -11.61 -13.96 6.42
CA ASP A 120 -11.58 -14.13 7.89
C ASP A 120 -11.85 -12.81 8.65
N ASP A 121 -12.53 -11.83 8.03
CA ASP A 121 -12.89 -10.52 8.61
C ASP A 121 -11.71 -9.66 9.14
N LYS A 122 -10.48 -9.90 8.65
CA LYS A 122 -9.33 -9.02 8.93
C LYS A 122 -9.33 -7.82 8.01
N GLU A 123 -8.97 -6.65 8.52
CA GLU A 123 -8.87 -5.44 7.71
C GLU A 123 -7.78 -5.56 6.63
N ILE A 124 -8.10 -5.09 5.43
CA ILE A 124 -7.16 -4.97 4.33
C ILE A 124 -6.56 -3.57 4.37
N GLU A 125 -5.24 -3.52 4.48
CA GLU A 125 -4.43 -2.32 4.61
C GLU A 125 -3.96 -1.78 3.24
N GLY A 126 -4.32 -2.45 2.16
CA GLY A 126 -4.03 -1.99 0.80
C GLY A 126 -3.76 -3.11 -0.21
N VAL A 127 -3.19 -2.73 -1.35
CA VAL A 127 -2.80 -3.60 -2.46
C VAL A 127 -1.32 -3.40 -2.76
N LEU A 128 -0.60 -4.52 -2.88
CA LEU A 128 0.79 -4.59 -3.30
C LEU A 128 0.91 -5.13 -4.73
N ASN A 129 1.99 -4.73 -5.40
CA ASN A 129 2.40 -5.28 -6.68
C ASN A 129 3.57 -6.26 -6.47
N LEU A 130 3.27 -7.55 -6.52
CA LEU A 130 4.19 -8.64 -6.26
C LEU A 130 5.26 -8.84 -7.35
N GLU A 131 5.04 -8.30 -8.55
CA GLU A 131 6.04 -8.38 -9.63
C GLU A 131 7.27 -7.50 -9.35
N ASN A 132 7.13 -6.49 -8.48
CA ASN A 132 8.21 -5.63 -8.04
C ASN A 132 8.84 -6.11 -6.72
N SER A 133 9.11 -7.41 -6.60
CA SER A 133 9.67 -8.02 -5.39
C SER A 133 11.13 -7.68 -5.07
N LYS A 134 11.79 -6.92 -5.95
CA LYS A 134 13.16 -6.42 -5.81
C LYS A 134 13.18 -4.91 -5.95
N ILE A 135 14.09 -4.28 -5.21
CA ILE A 135 14.24 -2.82 -5.26
C ILE A 135 14.62 -2.37 -6.67
N SER A 136 13.82 -1.46 -7.23
CA SER A 136 14.04 -0.87 -8.55
C SER A 136 13.92 0.65 -8.53
N ALA A 137 14.62 1.30 -9.47
CA ALA A 137 14.58 2.75 -9.69
C ALA A 137 13.26 3.21 -10.32
N ALA A 138 12.60 2.32 -11.05
CA ALA A 138 11.37 2.58 -11.77
C ALA A 138 10.36 1.44 -11.55
N LEU A 139 9.08 1.79 -11.63
CA LEU A 139 8.02 0.80 -11.87
C LEU A 139 8.09 0.38 -13.33
N ARG A 140 7.74 -0.88 -13.61
CA ARG A 140 7.52 -1.30 -14.99
C ARG A 140 6.35 -0.48 -15.54
N THR A 141 6.47 0.00 -16.78
CA THR A 141 5.49 0.92 -17.40
C THR A 141 4.06 0.37 -17.46
N THR A 142 3.90 -0.95 -17.33
CA THR A 142 2.61 -1.66 -17.30
C THR A 142 2.04 -1.87 -15.90
N THR A 143 2.73 -1.41 -14.86
CA THR A 143 2.39 -1.74 -13.47
C THR A 143 1.93 -0.53 -12.67
N GLN A 144 0.91 -0.73 -11.86
CA GLN A 144 0.44 0.27 -10.91
C GLN A 144 1.30 0.26 -9.64
N SER A 145 1.47 1.43 -9.04
CA SER A 145 2.01 1.57 -7.68
C SER A 145 1.16 0.78 -6.69
N ALA A 146 1.77 0.37 -5.59
CA ALA A 146 1.01 -0.09 -4.43
C ALA A 146 0.13 1.04 -3.89
N SER A 147 -0.98 0.66 -3.28
CA SER A 147 -1.90 1.56 -2.58
C SER A 147 -2.03 1.00 -1.18
N LEU A 148 -1.53 1.72 -0.18
CA LEU A 148 -1.52 1.29 1.20
C LEU A 148 -2.13 2.40 2.05
N SER A 149 -2.85 2.02 3.10
CA SER A 149 -3.20 2.91 4.20
C SER A 149 -1.94 3.38 4.93
N PRO A 150 -2.01 4.47 5.73
CA PRO A 150 -0.90 4.88 6.58
C PRO A 150 -0.41 3.77 7.54
N SER A 151 -1.33 3.02 8.15
CA SER A 151 -1.02 1.84 8.98
C SER A 151 -0.36 0.73 8.16
N GLY A 152 -0.87 0.46 6.96
CA GLY A 152 -0.31 -0.48 6.00
C GLY A 152 1.11 -0.14 5.59
N LYS A 153 1.40 1.14 5.33
CA LYS A 153 2.76 1.64 5.07
C LYS A 153 3.71 1.38 6.23
N GLN A 154 3.27 1.64 7.46
CA GLN A 154 4.07 1.36 8.65
C GLN A 154 4.35 -0.15 8.80
N ALA A 155 3.32 -0.98 8.67
CA ALA A 155 3.40 -2.44 8.75
C ALA A 155 4.27 -3.04 7.63
N PHE A 156 4.24 -2.45 6.44
CA PHE A 156 5.10 -2.83 5.32
C PHE A 156 6.58 -2.65 5.67
N PHE A 157 6.97 -1.48 6.18
CA PHE A 157 8.37 -1.23 6.57
C PHE A 157 8.79 -1.94 7.87
N ASP A 158 7.84 -2.35 8.71
CA ASP A 158 8.11 -3.23 9.86
C ASP A 158 8.33 -4.70 9.46
N ASN A 159 8.00 -5.07 8.22
CA ASN A 159 8.12 -6.44 7.78
C ASN A 159 9.61 -6.85 7.61
N PRO A 160 10.06 -7.96 8.22
CA PRO A 160 11.46 -8.39 8.13
C PRO A 160 11.97 -8.63 6.70
N LEU A 161 11.14 -9.15 5.79
CA LEU A 161 11.54 -9.39 4.40
C LEU A 161 11.77 -8.08 3.65
N VAL A 162 10.92 -7.08 3.92
CA VAL A 162 11.08 -5.73 3.38
C VAL A 162 12.37 -5.10 3.91
N GLN A 163 12.62 -5.19 5.21
CA GLN A 163 13.85 -4.68 5.81
C GLN A 163 15.11 -5.37 5.26
N GLN A 164 15.08 -6.69 5.05
CA GLN A 164 16.19 -7.44 4.47
C GLN A 164 16.51 -7.01 3.03
N GLU A 165 15.49 -6.83 2.19
CA GLU A 165 15.70 -6.37 0.81
C GLU A 165 16.27 -4.94 0.77
N ILE A 166 15.74 -4.04 1.63
CA ILE A 166 16.26 -2.67 1.77
C ILE A 166 17.71 -2.68 2.27
N LEU A 167 18.03 -3.52 3.26
CA LEU A 167 19.39 -3.69 3.77
C LEU A 167 20.36 -4.16 2.69
N ALA A 168 19.98 -5.19 1.93
CA ALA A 168 20.82 -5.73 0.86
C ALA A 168 21.11 -4.68 -0.21
N LYS A 169 20.09 -3.91 -0.64
CA LYS A 169 20.30 -2.82 -1.59
C LYS A 169 21.16 -1.70 -1.02
N HIS A 170 20.92 -1.31 0.23
CA HIS A 170 21.72 -0.30 0.92
C HIS A 170 23.20 -0.71 0.99
N GLN A 171 23.50 -1.94 1.40
CA GLN A 171 24.87 -2.45 1.45
C GLN A 171 25.55 -2.45 0.07
N ALA A 172 24.81 -2.79 -0.98
CA ALA A 172 25.33 -2.74 -2.35
C ALA A 172 25.68 -1.30 -2.78
N LEU A 173 24.83 -0.32 -2.45
CA LEU A 173 25.06 1.10 -2.78
C LEU A 173 26.22 1.73 -1.98
N PHE A 174 26.39 1.33 -0.73
CA PHE A 174 27.43 1.84 0.16
C PHE A 174 28.70 0.99 0.19
N ASN A 175 28.85 0.03 -0.72
CA ASN A 175 30.05 -0.81 -0.76
C ASN A 175 31.30 0.05 -1.00
N GLY A 176 32.17 0.17 0.00
CA GLY A 176 33.35 1.03 -0.02
C GLY A 176 33.10 2.50 0.34
N PHE A 177 31.89 2.87 0.77
CA PHE A 177 31.53 4.24 1.16
C PHE A 177 31.01 4.30 2.61
N PRO A 178 31.40 5.32 3.40
CA PRO A 178 30.91 5.46 4.76
C PRO A 178 29.41 5.79 4.76
N VAL A 179 28.68 5.21 5.71
CA VAL A 179 27.27 5.59 5.95
C VAL A 179 27.26 6.85 6.82
N PRO A 180 26.69 7.97 6.36
CA PRO A 180 26.70 9.21 7.13
C PRO A 180 25.73 9.13 8.32
N ASP A 181 26.17 9.64 9.47
CA ASP A 181 25.31 9.82 10.64
C ASP A 181 24.48 11.11 10.48
N LEU A 182 23.25 10.96 9.97
CA LEU A 182 22.32 12.08 9.74
C LEU A 182 21.87 12.77 11.05
N SER A 183 22.11 12.16 12.22
CA SER A 183 21.72 12.74 13.51
C SER A 183 22.75 13.70 14.09
N LYS A 184 24.03 13.55 13.72
CA LYS A 184 25.16 14.31 14.28
C LYS A 184 25.72 15.39 13.37
N GLN A 185 25.31 15.42 12.10
CA GLN A 185 25.86 16.39 11.16
C GLN A 185 25.12 17.72 11.21
N SER A 186 25.84 18.75 11.63
CA SER A 186 25.39 20.13 11.81
C SER A 186 25.13 20.89 10.49
N SER A 187 25.45 20.32 9.33
CA SER A 187 25.17 20.93 8.02
C SER A 187 24.83 19.86 6.97
N ARG A 188 23.53 19.72 6.66
CA ARG A 188 23.03 18.94 5.51
C ARG A 188 23.64 19.39 4.17
N SER A 189 24.12 20.62 4.09
CA SER A 189 24.78 21.21 2.92
C SER A 189 26.12 20.54 2.59
N SER A 190 26.84 20.03 3.59
CA SER A 190 28.09 19.27 3.36
C SER A 190 27.82 17.87 2.79
N LEU A 191 26.73 17.20 3.21
CA LEU A 191 26.33 15.87 2.72
C LEU A 191 25.94 15.86 1.25
N GLN A 192 25.35 16.93 0.74
CA GLN A 192 24.83 17.00 -0.63
C GLN A 192 25.91 16.85 -1.70
N LYS A 193 27.18 17.09 -1.36
CA LYS A 193 28.29 16.90 -2.29
C LYS A 193 28.49 15.43 -2.61
N ASP A 194 28.31 14.55 -1.63
CA ASP A 194 28.67 13.15 -1.73
C ASP A 194 27.45 12.22 -1.77
N TYR A 195 26.29 12.68 -1.31
CA TYR A 195 25.08 11.87 -1.16
C TYR A 195 23.84 12.57 -1.73
N VAL A 196 22.84 11.74 -2.08
CA VAL A 196 21.50 12.16 -2.52
C VAL A 196 20.45 11.20 -1.97
N TYR A 197 19.19 11.63 -1.93
CA TYR A 197 18.09 10.69 -1.89
C TYR A 197 17.85 10.10 -3.28
N ILE A 198 17.55 8.82 -3.33
CA ILE A 198 17.13 8.14 -4.55
C ILE A 198 15.69 7.70 -4.42
N LYS A 199 14.93 7.87 -5.49
CA LYS A 199 13.58 7.32 -5.60
C LYS A 199 13.65 5.84 -5.93
N THR A 200 12.89 5.05 -5.19
CA THR A 200 12.92 3.59 -5.30
C THR A 200 11.55 2.98 -5.05
N TYR A 201 11.37 1.75 -5.54
CA TYR A 201 10.15 0.98 -5.40
C TYR A 201 10.44 -0.44 -4.91
N LEU A 202 9.58 -0.94 -4.03
CA LEU A 202 9.54 -2.34 -3.61
C LEU A 202 8.08 -2.76 -3.40
N TYR A 203 7.67 -3.85 -4.03
CA TYR A 203 6.29 -4.30 -4.11
C TYR A 203 5.31 -3.23 -4.63
N GLY A 204 5.79 -2.31 -5.48
CA GLY A 204 5.03 -1.15 -5.92
C GLY A 204 5.00 0.02 -4.93
N VAL A 205 5.50 -0.17 -3.70
CA VAL A 205 5.58 0.88 -2.68
C VAL A 205 6.71 1.82 -3.02
N ARG A 206 6.40 3.09 -3.29
CA ARG A 206 7.38 4.15 -3.50
C ARG A 206 7.97 4.63 -2.17
N PHE A 207 9.29 4.78 -2.12
CA PHE A 207 10.01 5.39 -1.01
C PHE A 207 11.35 5.96 -1.47
N TYR A 208 12.03 6.63 -0.56
CA TYR A 208 13.29 7.30 -0.78
C TYR A 208 14.31 6.89 0.27
N MET A 209 15.54 6.67 -0.15
CA MET A 209 16.65 6.32 0.74
C MET A 209 17.92 7.02 0.29
N LEU A 210 18.86 7.20 1.20
CA LEU A 210 20.14 7.84 0.89
C LEU A 210 21.00 6.92 0.02
N ALA A 211 21.78 7.49 -0.89
CA ALA A 211 22.80 6.79 -1.66
C ALA A 211 24.02 7.72 -1.92
N PRO A 212 25.23 7.16 -2.03
CA PRO A 212 26.40 7.91 -2.49
C PRO A 212 26.22 8.30 -3.97
N ARG A 213 26.46 9.55 -4.35
CA ARG A 213 26.35 10.02 -5.74
C ARG A 213 27.22 9.22 -6.70
N VAL A 214 28.42 8.87 -6.24
CA VAL A 214 29.39 8.06 -6.97
C VAL A 214 28.86 6.67 -7.32
N ALA A 215 27.99 6.09 -6.48
CA ALA A 215 27.33 4.83 -6.77
C ALA A 215 26.27 4.95 -7.88
N LEU A 216 25.88 6.18 -8.25
CA LEU A 216 24.83 6.46 -9.23
C LEU A 216 25.37 6.91 -10.60
N VAL A 217 26.69 7.09 -10.75
CA VAL A 217 27.32 7.54 -12.01
C VAL A 217 26.96 6.60 -13.17
N ASN A 218 26.86 5.30 -12.90
CA ASN A 218 26.49 4.27 -13.89
C ASN A 218 25.00 3.91 -13.87
N HIS A 219 24.18 4.68 -13.14
CA HIS A 219 22.75 4.45 -12.98
C HIS A 219 21.93 5.71 -13.29
N PRO A 220 22.01 6.25 -14.53
CA PRO A 220 21.29 7.46 -14.92
C PRO A 220 19.76 7.32 -14.86
N GLU A 221 19.25 6.10 -14.82
CA GLU A 221 17.83 5.80 -14.64
C GLU A 221 17.31 6.10 -13.23
N ILE A 222 18.20 6.28 -12.24
CA ILE A 222 17.83 6.58 -10.86
C ILE A 222 17.58 8.08 -10.72
N GLU A 223 16.33 8.43 -10.40
CA GLU A 223 15.93 9.79 -10.06
C GLU A 223 16.60 10.21 -8.73
N GLN A 224 17.47 11.22 -8.82
CA GLN A 224 18.21 11.80 -7.69
C GLN A 224 17.45 13.00 -7.14
N ILE A 225 17.30 13.05 -5.82
CA ILE A 225 16.59 14.08 -5.09
C ILE A 225 17.53 14.71 -4.06
N SER A 226 17.47 16.03 -3.94
CA SER A 226 18.30 16.76 -2.98
C SER A 226 18.01 16.33 -1.54
N ILE A 227 19.05 16.26 -0.69
CA ILE A 227 18.90 15.98 0.75
C ILE A 227 18.16 17.11 1.49
N GLU A 228 18.14 18.31 0.89
CA GLU A 228 17.37 19.46 1.39
C GLU A 228 15.87 19.35 1.12
N ALA A 229 15.43 18.45 0.25
CA ALA A 229 14.02 18.17 0.03
C ALA A 229 13.41 17.62 1.34
N ASN A 230 12.89 18.54 2.15
CA ASN A 230 12.24 18.28 3.42
C ASN A 230 10.71 18.39 3.32
N THR A 231 10.20 18.55 2.11
CA THR A 231 8.78 18.65 1.82
C THR A 231 8.39 17.63 0.77
N CYS A 232 7.13 17.22 0.85
CA CYS A 232 6.47 16.57 -0.25
C CYS A 232 5.52 17.57 -0.91
N THR A 233 5.39 17.50 -2.22
CA THR A 233 4.58 18.40 -3.03
C THR A 233 3.47 17.63 -3.71
N CYS A 234 2.29 18.26 -3.79
CA CYS A 234 1.20 17.82 -4.64
C CYS A 234 1.29 18.49 -6.01
N SER A 235 0.90 17.77 -7.06
CA SER A 235 0.65 18.38 -8.37
C SER A 235 -0.64 19.23 -8.38
N ASN A 236 -1.54 19.00 -7.42
CA ASN A 236 -2.84 19.67 -7.26
C ASN A 236 -2.98 20.29 -5.86
N LYS A 237 -4.17 20.83 -5.53
CA LYS A 237 -4.50 21.23 -4.14
C LYS A 237 -4.53 19.99 -3.23
N GLY A 238 -4.01 20.11 -2.02
CA GLY A 238 -4.00 19.06 -1.00
C GLY A 238 -2.92 19.27 0.04
N GLU A 239 -2.96 18.48 1.11
CA GLU A 239 -1.89 18.37 2.10
C GLU A 239 -1.01 17.16 1.78
N CYS A 240 0.30 17.37 1.78
CA CYS A 240 1.27 16.33 1.48
C CYS A 240 2.48 16.51 2.38
N ARG A 241 2.80 15.47 3.14
CA ARG A 241 3.83 15.49 4.18
C ARG A 241 4.83 14.38 3.97
N ILE A 242 6.04 14.65 4.41
CA ILE A 242 7.11 13.66 4.44
C ILE A 242 7.01 12.85 5.73
N GLU A 243 6.97 11.54 5.57
CA GLU A 243 7.11 10.57 6.64
C GLU A 243 8.49 9.92 6.56
N LYS A 244 8.98 9.42 7.69
CA LYS A 244 10.26 8.73 7.75
C LYS A 244 10.25 7.61 8.78
N LYS A 245 11.09 6.60 8.55
CA LYS A 245 11.30 5.49 9.47
C LYS A 245 12.75 5.05 9.47
N SER A 246 13.30 4.87 10.67
CA SER A 246 14.59 4.23 10.84
C SER A 246 14.40 2.72 10.87
N LEU A 247 15.11 2.02 10.00
CA LEU A 247 15.12 0.57 9.86
C LEU A 247 16.46 0.06 10.38
N LEU A 248 16.40 -0.92 11.29
CA LEU A 248 17.57 -1.58 11.87
C LEU A 248 18.57 -0.62 12.55
N GLY A 249 18.16 0.62 12.85
CA GLY A 249 19.00 1.67 13.44
C GLY A 249 20.05 2.26 12.49
N ILE A 250 20.09 1.84 11.22
CA ILE A 250 21.15 2.22 10.27
C ILE A 250 20.63 2.87 8.99
N ILE A 251 19.40 2.54 8.56
CA ILE A 251 18.84 3.01 7.29
C ILE A 251 17.63 3.86 7.61
N THR A 252 17.57 5.10 7.12
CA THR A 252 16.36 5.90 7.18
C THR A 252 15.68 5.91 5.82
N VAL A 253 14.47 5.36 5.76
CA VAL A 253 13.60 5.48 4.59
C VAL A 253 12.64 6.65 4.78
N HIS A 254 12.34 7.33 3.69
CA HIS A 254 11.37 8.42 3.64
C HIS A 254 10.29 8.07 2.63
N TRP A 255 9.07 8.55 2.84
CA TRP A 255 8.01 8.51 1.85
C TRP A 255 7.08 9.70 2.04
N CYS A 256 6.19 9.91 1.08
CA CYS A 256 5.23 10.99 1.12
C CYS A 256 3.84 10.41 1.36
N GLU A 257 3.10 11.05 2.26
CA GLU A 257 1.71 10.77 2.59
C GLU A 257 0.89 12.03 2.35
N GLY A 258 -0.27 11.90 1.71
CA GLY A 258 -1.12 13.03 1.41
C GLY A 258 -2.41 12.63 0.72
N ASP A 259 -3.34 13.57 0.65
CA ASP A 259 -4.67 13.40 0.05
C ASP A 259 -4.70 13.73 -1.46
N CYS A 260 -3.54 13.77 -2.11
CA CYS A 260 -3.39 14.13 -3.51
C CYS A 260 -2.74 13.01 -4.35
N ASP A 261 -3.21 12.86 -5.58
CA ASP A 261 -2.86 11.78 -6.52
C ASP A 261 -1.35 11.65 -6.85
N ALA A 262 -0.57 12.67 -6.52
CA ALA A 262 0.86 12.76 -6.84
C ALA A 262 1.69 13.32 -5.69
N CYS A 263 1.41 12.91 -4.45
CA CYS A 263 2.23 13.29 -3.29
C CYS A 263 3.65 12.68 -3.41
N VAL A 264 4.62 13.51 -3.80
CA VAL A 264 6.02 13.12 -4.05
C VAL A 264 7.00 14.05 -3.38
N MET A 265 8.23 13.57 -3.15
CA MET A 265 9.26 14.42 -2.55
C MET A 265 9.62 15.52 -3.54
N ALA A 266 9.76 16.76 -3.05
CA ALA A 266 10.17 17.88 -3.88
C ALA A 266 11.56 17.58 -4.50
N VAL A 267 11.75 17.91 -5.77
CA VAL A 267 13.04 17.74 -6.47
C VAL A 267 13.88 18.99 -6.32
#